data_AF-A0A5B9D3K2-F1
#
_entry.id   AF-A0A5B9D3K2-F1
#
_cell.length_a   1.000
_cell.length_b   1.000
_cell.length_c   1.000
_cell.angle_alpha   90.00
_cell.angle_beta   90.00
_cell.angle_gamma   90.00
#
_symmetry.space_group_name_H-M   'P 1'
#
loop_
_entity.id
_entity.type
_entity.pdbx_description
1 polymer ?
#
loop_
_entity_poly.entity_id
_entity_poly.type
_entity_poly.pdbx_seq_one_letter_code
_entity_poly.pdbx_strand_id
1 'polypeptide(L)'
;MCFGHGVLKKATKAPIEFNSSFQVAESFYNLFNDTDRRLLNLASIEAAVFLQLHDKNIRNTKTIVLQEDSVGIKGDVRDIILKVPENPIGISAKHNHSAIKHPRFSSKIDFGKEWTGYPCSSV
;
A
#
# COMPACT_ATOMS: atom_id res chain seq x y z
N MET A 1 -1.65 6.05 -7.19
CA MET A 1 -0.50 5.75 -6.32
C MET A 1 0.14 7.07 -5.93
N CYS A 2 0.22 7.37 -4.64
CA CYS A 2 0.67 8.66 -4.13
C CYS A 2 2.20 8.65 -4.00
N PHE A 3 2.93 9.44 -4.79
CA PHE A 3 4.36 9.62 -4.57
C PHE A 3 4.77 11.07 -4.38
N GLY A 4 4.65 11.49 -3.14
CA GLY A 4 5.74 12.24 -2.53
C GLY A 4 6.67 11.22 -1.87
N HIS A 5 7.66 10.66 -2.59
CA HIS A 5 8.65 9.72 -2.00
C HIS A 5 9.27 10.24 -0.69
N GLY A 6 9.33 11.56 -0.53
CA GLY A 6 9.81 12.20 0.68
C GLY A 6 8.83 12.19 1.86
N VAL A 7 7.52 12.00 1.68
CA VAL A 7 6.53 12.29 2.72
C VAL A 7 6.55 11.22 3.82
N LEU A 8 6.32 9.95 3.49
CA LEU A 8 6.42 8.87 4.48
C LEU A 8 7.85 8.70 4.99
N LYS A 9 8.86 8.91 4.13
CA LYS A 9 10.27 8.93 4.55
C LYS A 9 10.56 10.02 5.59
N LYS A 10 10.02 11.23 5.42
CA LYS A 10 10.12 12.31 6.42
C LYS A 10 9.34 11.96 7.68
N ALA A 11 8.15 11.38 7.53
CA ALA A 11 7.26 11.08 8.63
C ALA A 11 7.81 9.98 9.55
N THR A 12 8.42 8.95 8.96
CA THR A 12 8.94 7.77 9.67
C THR A 12 10.44 7.84 9.96
N LYS A 13 11.19 8.66 9.19
CA LYS A 13 12.67 8.68 9.11
C LYS A 13 13.27 7.37 8.60
N ALA A 14 12.46 6.46 8.05
CA ALA A 14 12.90 5.17 7.55
C ALA A 14 13.26 5.23 6.05
N PRO A 15 14.25 4.44 5.60
CA PRO A 15 14.52 4.28 4.18
C PRO A 15 13.37 3.56 3.46
N ILE A 16 13.24 3.84 2.16
CA ILE A 16 12.34 3.11 1.26
C ILE A 16 13.17 2.05 0.53
N GLU A 17 12.63 0.84 0.46
CA GLU A 17 13.20 -0.28 -0.30
C GLU A 17 12.93 -0.07 -1.81
N PHE A 18 14.00 -0.01 -2.60
CA PHE A 18 13.93 0.16 -4.06
C PHE A 18 13.72 -1.18 -4.75
N ASN A 19 12.48 -1.68 -4.72
CA ASN A 19 12.09 -2.95 -5.37
C ASN A 19 11.36 -2.72 -6.71
N SER A 20 11.00 -3.82 -7.39
CA SER A 20 10.26 -3.80 -8.66
C SER A 20 8.95 -3.00 -8.56
N SER A 21 8.20 -3.19 -7.47
CA SER A 21 6.93 -2.51 -7.23
C SER A 21 7.11 -1.01 -7.07
N PHE A 22 8.17 -0.58 -6.38
CA PHE A 22 8.57 0.82 -6.30
C PHE A 22 8.81 1.40 -7.69
N GLN A 23 9.60 0.73 -8.53
CA GLN A 23 9.97 1.22 -9.86
C GLN A 23 8.73 1.38 -10.76
N VAL A 24 7.85 0.39 -10.77
CA VAL A 24 6.59 0.43 -11.52
C VAL A 24 5.74 1.60 -11.04
N ALA A 25 5.57 1.72 -9.74
CA ALA A 25 4.74 2.73 -9.12
C ALA A 25 5.29 4.16 -9.34
N GLU A 26 6.61 4.34 -9.32
CA GLU A 26 7.32 5.58 -9.68
C GLU A 26 7.11 5.91 -11.16
N SER A 27 7.22 4.93 -12.06
CA SER A 27 7.02 5.16 -13.50
C SER A 27 5.60 5.66 -13.79
N PHE A 28 4.57 5.07 -13.17
CA PHE A 28 3.19 5.53 -13.31
C PHE A 28 2.96 6.91 -12.71
N TYR A 29 3.61 7.19 -11.57
CA TYR A 29 3.50 8.51 -10.96
C TYR A 29 4.06 9.61 -11.86
N ASN A 30 5.17 9.31 -12.55
CA ASN A 30 5.80 10.25 -13.47
C ASN A 30 4.98 10.53 -14.73
N LEU A 31 4.02 9.67 -15.07
CA LEU A 31 3.07 9.87 -16.18
C LEU A 31 1.91 10.83 -15.83
N PHE A 32 1.68 11.13 -14.55
CA PHE A 32 0.64 12.09 -14.17
C PHE A 32 1.05 13.53 -14.52
N ASN A 33 0.04 14.34 -14.87
CA ASN A 33 0.22 15.79 -15.03
C ASN A 33 0.50 16.46 -13.66
N ASP A 34 0.92 17.73 -13.70
CA ASP A 34 1.28 18.47 -12.49
C ASP A 34 0.14 18.60 -11.48
N THR A 35 -1.10 18.76 -11.96
CA THR A 35 -2.29 18.87 -11.11
C THR A 35 -2.52 17.57 -10.33
N ASP A 36 -2.52 16.43 -11.01
CA ASP A 36 -2.72 15.12 -10.40
C ASP A 36 -1.58 14.78 -9.43
N ARG A 37 -0.33 15.06 -9.81
CA ARG A 37 0.83 14.91 -8.92
C ARG A 37 0.68 15.78 -7.67
N ARG A 38 0.25 17.03 -7.81
CA ARG A 38 0.01 17.93 -6.68
C ARG A 38 -1.07 17.38 -5.74
N LEU A 39 -2.19 16.91 -6.28
CA LEU A 39 -3.27 16.32 -5.48
C LEU A 39 -2.82 15.07 -4.73
N LEU A 40 -2.10 14.17 -5.40
CA LEU A 40 -1.52 12.97 -4.81
C LEU A 40 -0.51 13.30 -3.69
N ASN A 41 0.30 14.34 -3.88
CA ASN A 41 1.24 14.81 -2.87
C ASN A 41 0.53 15.35 -1.63
N LEU A 42 -0.48 16.21 -1.81
CA LEU A 42 -1.27 16.74 -0.68
C LEU A 42 -1.95 15.61 0.09
N ALA A 43 -2.62 14.69 -0.61
CA ALA A 43 -3.24 13.53 0.02
C ALA A 43 -2.22 12.67 0.79
N SER A 44 -1.01 12.48 0.24
CA SER A 44 0.04 11.74 0.93
C SER A 44 0.54 12.43 2.20
N ILE A 45 0.62 13.77 2.20
CA ILE A 45 1.03 14.57 3.36
C ILE A 45 0.00 14.41 4.48
N GLU A 46 -1.28 14.62 4.16
CA GLU A 46 -2.37 14.47 5.13
C GLU A 46 -2.42 13.06 5.70
N ALA A 47 -2.28 12.03 4.86
CA ALA A 47 -2.22 10.65 5.32
C ALA A 47 -1.03 10.39 6.26
N ALA A 48 0.15 10.93 5.94
CA ALA A 48 1.32 10.78 6.80
C ALA A 48 1.18 11.51 8.14
N VAL A 49 0.61 12.72 8.14
CA VAL A 49 0.32 13.48 9.36
C VAL A 49 -0.70 12.73 10.21
N PHE A 50 -1.79 12.24 9.60
CA PHE A 50 -2.79 11.42 10.26
C PHE A 50 -2.14 10.21 10.96
N LEU A 51 -1.31 9.45 10.24
CA LEU A 51 -0.62 8.30 10.82
C LEU A 51 0.33 8.70 11.96
N GLN A 52 1.03 9.84 11.87
CA GLN A 52 1.88 10.34 12.96
C GLN A 52 1.11 10.73 14.22
N LEU A 53 -0.11 11.25 14.06
CA LEU A 53 -0.96 11.64 15.17
C LEU A 53 -1.65 10.44 15.82
N HIS A 54 -2.01 9.43 15.02
CA HIS A 54 -2.86 8.33 15.47
C HIS A 54 -2.11 7.02 15.74
N ASP A 55 -0.88 6.83 15.24
CA ASP A 55 -0.07 5.66 15.51
C ASP A 55 1.36 6.03 15.92
N LYS A 56 1.65 5.90 17.22
CA LYS A 56 2.97 6.21 17.78
C LYS A 56 4.07 5.28 17.23
N ASN A 57 3.72 4.08 16.77
CA ASN A 57 4.68 3.10 16.27
C ASN A 57 5.27 3.49 14.91
N ILE A 58 4.67 4.43 14.19
CA ILE A 58 5.20 4.88 12.89
C ILE A 58 6.65 5.39 12.99
N ARG A 59 7.05 5.94 14.14
CA ARG A 59 8.41 6.41 14.41
C ARG A 59 9.42 5.27 14.59
N ASN A 60 8.94 4.06 14.86
CA ASN A 60 9.77 2.86 15.01
C ASN A 60 9.97 2.13 13.67
N THR A 61 9.45 2.68 12.56
CA THR A 61 9.60 2.08 11.24
C THR A 61 11.07 1.94 10.89
N LYS A 62 11.48 0.72 10.50
CA LYS A 62 12.84 0.40 10.07
C LYS A 62 12.98 0.51 8.55
N THR A 63 11.93 0.18 7.81
CA THR A 63 11.93 0.22 6.35
C THR A 63 10.51 0.40 5.82
N ILE A 64 10.37 1.11 4.71
CA ILE A 64 9.13 1.26 3.95
C ILE A 64 9.25 0.38 2.71
N VAL A 65 8.26 -0.49 2.46
CA VAL A 65 8.26 -1.41 1.33
C VAL A 65 6.98 -1.26 0.53
N LEU A 66 7.10 -1.21 -0.80
CA LEU A 66 5.95 -1.35 -1.68
C LEU A 66 5.74 -2.83 -1.99
N GLN A 67 4.52 -3.30 -1.76
CA GLN A 67 4.21 -4.71 -1.87
C GLN A 67 3.92 -5.08 -3.33
N GLU A 68 4.41 -6.25 -3.74
CA GLU A 68 4.10 -6.80 -5.07
C GLU A 68 2.63 -7.21 -5.17
N ASP A 69 2.04 -6.97 -6.34
CA ASP A 69 0.65 -7.35 -6.63
C ASP A 69 0.39 -8.86 -6.45
N SER A 70 1.42 -9.69 -6.63
CA SER A 70 1.39 -11.14 -6.41
C SER A 70 0.97 -11.52 -4.99
N VAL A 71 1.30 -10.69 -4.00
CA VAL A 71 0.95 -10.89 -2.59
C VAL A 71 -0.53 -10.54 -2.35
N GLY A 72 -1.03 -9.52 -3.05
CA GLY A 72 -2.44 -9.16 -3.09
C GLY A 72 -3.37 -10.24 -3.62
N ILE A 73 -2.88 -11.10 -4.54
CA ILE A 73 -3.63 -12.27 -5.02
C ILE A 73 -3.83 -13.30 -3.91
N LYS A 74 -2.87 -13.41 -2.99
CA LYS A 74 -2.89 -14.35 -1.85
C LYS A 74 -3.67 -13.83 -0.63
N GLY A 75 -4.36 -12.69 -0.77
CA GLY A 75 -5.24 -12.13 0.26
C GLY A 75 -4.65 -10.97 1.06
N ASP A 76 -3.36 -10.68 0.94
CA ASP A 76 -2.75 -9.52 1.61
C ASP A 76 -2.81 -8.28 0.72
N VAL A 77 -3.84 -7.46 0.95
CA VAL A 77 -4.22 -6.35 0.08
C VAL A 77 -3.46 -5.04 0.33
N ARG A 78 -2.40 -5.06 1.14
CA ARG A 78 -1.60 -3.87 1.49
C ARG A 78 -0.82 -3.42 0.25
N ASP A 79 -0.80 -2.12 -0.02
CA ASP A 79 0.00 -1.59 -1.14
C ASP A 79 1.39 -1.12 -0.63
N ILE A 80 1.45 -0.59 0.59
CA ILE A 80 2.68 -0.15 1.27
C ILE A 80 2.73 -0.78 2.67
N ILE A 81 3.91 -1.24 3.07
CA ILE A 81 4.19 -1.80 4.40
C ILE A 81 5.26 -0.98 5.09
N LEU A 82 4.94 -0.50 6.30
CA LEU A 82 5.91 0.07 7.23
C LEU A 82 6.38 -1.06 8.16
N LYS A 83 7.63 -1.50 8.00
CA LYS A 83 8.24 -2.55 8.84
C LYS A 83 8.60 -1.96 10.20
N VAL A 84 7.70 -2.08 11.18
CA VAL A 84 7.98 -1.83 12.60
C VAL A 84 8.25 -3.17 13.31
N PRO A 85 9.01 -3.20 14.44
CA PRO A 85 9.49 -4.45 15.03
C PRO A 85 8.42 -5.48 15.45
N GLU A 86 7.23 -5.02 15.85
CA GLU A 86 6.18 -5.92 16.33
C GLU A 86 5.11 -6.16 15.26
N ASN A 87 4.37 -5.12 14.88
CA ASN A 87 3.20 -5.25 14.00
C ASN A 87 3.30 -4.31 12.79
N PRO A 88 3.64 -4.82 11.59
CA PRO A 88 3.77 -3.99 10.41
C PRO A 88 2.50 -3.17 10.13
N ILE A 89 2.68 -1.88 9.86
CA ILE A 89 1.56 -1.00 9.49
C ILE A 89 1.35 -1.13 7.98
N GLY A 90 0.15 -1.56 7.60
CA GLY A 90 -0.26 -1.69 6.21
C GLY A 90 -1.05 -0.49 5.73
N ILE A 91 -0.70 0.06 4.56
CA ILE A 91 -1.45 1.13 3.92
C ILE A 91 -1.94 0.61 2.57
N SER A 92 -3.25 0.66 2.34
CA SER A 92 -3.81 0.49 1.00
C SER A 92 -4.10 1.86 0.40
N ALA A 93 -3.48 2.15 -0.75
CA ALA A 93 -3.52 3.45 -1.40
C ALA A 93 -4.38 3.37 -2.66
N LYS A 94 -5.59 3.93 -2.60
CA LYS A 94 -6.50 3.99 -3.77
C LYS A 94 -6.43 5.37 -4.40
N HIS A 95 -6.34 5.40 -5.73
CA HIS A 95 -6.56 6.58 -6.54
C HIS A 95 -7.45 6.16 -7.69
N ASN A 96 -8.58 6.86 -7.86
CA ASN A 96 -9.60 6.57 -8.86
C ASN A 96 -10.26 5.18 -8.71
N HIS A 97 -11.49 5.14 -8.19
CA HIS A 97 -12.24 3.90 -7.94
C HIS A 97 -12.52 3.09 -9.22
N SER A 98 -12.53 3.75 -10.39
CA SER A 98 -12.80 3.14 -11.69
C SER A 98 -11.62 2.32 -12.25
N ALA A 99 -10.40 2.53 -11.73
CA ALA A 99 -9.22 1.75 -12.06
C ALA A 99 -9.19 0.46 -11.23
N ILE A 100 -10.19 -0.40 -11.46
CA ILE A 100 -10.40 -1.63 -10.71
C ILE A 100 -9.30 -2.63 -11.10
N LYS A 101 -8.40 -2.96 -10.15
CA LYS A 101 -7.65 -4.23 -10.19
C LYS A 101 -8.72 -5.33 -10.27
N HIS A 102 -8.65 -6.22 -11.26
CA HIS A 102 -9.67 -7.25 -11.56
C HIS A 102 -10.34 -7.84 -10.30
N PRO A 103 -11.65 -8.21 -10.35
CA PRO A 103 -12.33 -8.83 -9.21
C PRO A 103 -11.53 -10.01 -8.67
N ARG A 104 -11.05 -9.88 -7.42
CA ARG A 104 -10.35 -10.97 -6.70
C ARG A 104 -11.31 -12.06 -6.23
N PHE A 105 -12.60 -11.72 -6.21
CA PHE A 105 -13.69 -12.66 -6.05
C PHE A 105 -14.20 -13.04 -7.43
N SER A 106 -14.24 -14.34 -7.69
CA SER A 106 -14.92 -14.91 -8.85
C SER A 106 -15.68 -16.14 -8.42
N SER A 107 -16.71 -16.53 -9.19
CA SER A 107 -17.41 -17.80 -8.97
C SER A 107 -16.52 -19.03 -9.11
N LYS A 108 -15.27 -18.86 -9.59
CA LYS A 108 -14.28 -19.93 -9.77
C LYS A 108 -13.27 -20.02 -8.63
N ILE A 109 -13.26 -19.09 -7.67
CA ILE A 109 -12.28 -19.04 -6.58
C ILE A 109 -13.01 -19.26 -5.25
N ASP A 110 -12.61 -20.31 -4.52
CA ASP A 110 -12.96 -20.48 -3.10
C ASP A 110 -11.96 -19.70 -2.26
N PHE A 111 -12.23 -18.41 -2.05
CA PHE A 111 -11.31 -17.52 -1.32
C PHE A 111 -11.07 -17.97 0.13
N GLY A 112 -12.05 -18.63 0.76
CA GLY A 112 -11.91 -19.20 2.10
C GLY A 112 -10.81 -20.25 2.09
N LYS A 113 -10.89 -21.20 1.14
CA LYS A 113 -9.88 -22.23 0.96
C LYS A 113 -8.52 -21.62 0.60
N GLU A 114 -8.48 -20.72 -0.38
CA GLU A 114 -7.23 -20.16 -0.91
C GLU A 114 -6.49 -19.25 0.08
N TRP A 115 -7.22 -18.47 0.89
CA TRP A 115 -6.61 -17.48 1.79
C TRP A 115 -6.45 -17.98 3.22
N THR A 116 -7.30 -18.92 3.67
CA THR A 116 -7.32 -19.37 5.07
C THR A 116 -7.14 -20.88 5.23
N GLY A 117 -7.23 -21.65 4.14
CA GLY A 117 -7.22 -23.11 4.18
C GLY A 117 -8.57 -23.76 4.45
N TYR A 118 -9.63 -22.98 4.70
CA TYR A 118 -10.97 -23.47 5.04
C TYR A 118 -11.99 -23.12 3.95
N PRO A 119 -12.61 -24.10 3.28
CA PRO A 119 -13.60 -23.82 2.23
C PRO A 119 -14.73 -22.92 2.72
N CYS A 120 -15.18 -21.97 1.87
CA CYS A 120 -16.28 -21.07 2.21
C CYS A 120 -17.59 -21.78 2.60
N SER A 121 -17.77 -23.02 2.14
CA SER A 121 -18.95 -23.85 2.40
C SER A 121 -18.83 -24.73 3.64
N SER A 122 -17.72 -24.64 4.38
CA SER A 122 -17.48 -25.42 5.62
C SER A 122 -17.92 -24.70 6.90
N VAL A 123 -18.68 -23.60 6.77
CA VAL A 123 -19.34 -22.86 7.85
C VAL A 123 -20.85 -22.96 7.76
#